data_AF-A0A8E0V5W8-F1
#
_entry.id   AF-A0A8E0V5W8-F1
#
_cell.length_a   1.000
_cell.length_b   1.000
_cell.length_c   1.000
_cell.angle_alpha   90.00
_cell.angle_beta   90.00
_cell.angle_gamma   90.00
#
_symmetry.space_group_name_H-M   'P 1'
#
loop_
_entity.id
_entity.type
_entity.pdbx_description
1 polymer ?
#
loop_
_entity_poly.entity_id
_entity_poly.type
_entity_poly.pdbx_seq_one_letter_code
_entity_poly.pdbx_strand_id
1 'polypeptide(L)'
;MRCSILSVASLPLFLGLTCAGGVEKDKQNNVCTVKANGKQTDDVPNLLKAFKECGNGGTIIFPGDQSYWIGTRLNPVLNDVTIQWRGKWTFSDDLDYWRNSYPVAKIIMRASLSADTTSPSTDTGVTQPGRPMPFVFWNVSEVNVENFHVKDPPLWSVNIINGTNMRFNNIHCNATSVDAPYGYNWVQNTDGFDTMDAVDIRLTNFVYQGGEDCIAIKPRSYNIDIQNVTCVGGNGIAIGSLGQYLENSSVENVRVDKVKIIRYNEDMHNAAYIKTWVGALVPQSSYESAGLPRGGGWGNVRNILFSNFEV
;
A
#
# COMPACT_ATOMS: atom_id res chain seq x y z
N MET A 1 5.73 39.26 26.94
CA MET A 1 5.03 40.42 27.52
C MET A 1 4.14 39.92 28.65
N ARG A 2 4.15 40.61 29.79
CA ARG A 2 3.56 40.19 31.08
C ARG A 2 2.05 39.96 30.97
N CYS A 3 1.57 38.83 31.50
CA CYS A 3 0.14 38.55 31.68
C CYS A 3 -0.26 39.08 33.07
N SER A 4 -1.12 40.10 33.12
CA SER A 4 -1.71 40.63 34.36
C SER A 4 -3.04 39.92 34.62
N ILE A 5 -3.22 39.43 35.86
CA ILE A 5 -4.41 38.71 36.32
C ILE A 5 -5.45 39.72 36.80
N LEU A 6 -6.65 39.69 36.20
CA LEU A 6 -7.87 40.24 36.77
C LEU A 6 -8.83 39.07 37.03
N SER A 7 -9.04 38.80 38.31
CA SER A 7 -9.91 37.75 38.84
C SER A 7 -11.37 38.17 38.71
N VAL A 8 -12.16 37.42 37.94
CA VAL A 8 -13.61 37.33 38.14
C VAL A 8 -14.05 35.87 37.91
N ALA A 9 -14.61 35.29 38.98
CA ALA A 9 -15.41 34.06 39.10
C ALA A 9 -15.35 33.02 37.96
N SER A 10 -14.67 31.90 38.21
CA SER A 10 -14.63 30.73 37.32
C SER A 10 -15.87 29.84 37.48
N LEU A 11 -16.74 29.83 36.47
CA LEU A 11 -17.43 28.59 36.06
C LEU A 11 -16.36 27.53 35.74
N PRO A 12 -16.61 26.22 35.94
CA PRO A 12 -15.72 25.19 35.43
C PRO A 12 -15.88 25.14 33.91
N LEU A 13 -15.17 26.03 33.22
CA LEU A 13 -14.92 25.92 31.80
C LEU A 13 -13.97 24.72 31.68
N PHE A 14 -14.50 23.56 31.33
CA PHE A 14 -13.70 22.54 30.67
C PHE A 14 -13.20 23.17 29.36
N LEU A 15 -12.09 23.91 29.44
CA LEU A 15 -11.24 24.12 28.28
C LEU A 15 -10.75 22.73 27.90
N GLY A 16 -11.50 22.06 27.01
CA GLY A 16 -10.92 21.04 26.17
C GLY A 16 -9.73 21.72 25.50
N LEU A 17 -8.52 21.29 25.88
CA LEU A 17 -7.31 21.66 25.17
C LEU A 17 -7.51 21.12 23.75
N THR A 18 -7.99 21.97 22.83
CA THR A 18 -7.90 21.66 21.41
C THR A 18 -6.43 21.73 21.10
N CYS A 19 -5.74 20.59 21.16
CA CYS A 19 -4.40 20.46 20.64
C CYS A 19 -4.48 20.84 19.16
N ALA A 20 -3.98 22.03 18.82
CA ALA A 20 -3.84 22.42 17.43
C ALA A 20 -2.89 21.41 16.76
N GLY A 21 -3.32 20.82 15.63
CA GLY A 21 -2.46 19.95 14.84
C GLY A 21 -1.21 20.68 14.34
N GLY A 22 -0.20 19.92 13.93
CA GLY A 22 1.06 20.51 13.46
C GLY A 22 2.25 19.56 13.54
N VAL A 23 3.44 20.13 13.35
CA VAL A 23 4.72 19.42 13.40
C VAL A 23 5.59 19.99 14.51
N GLU A 24 5.93 19.15 15.49
CA GLU A 24 6.88 19.46 16.55
C GLU A 24 8.26 18.93 16.16
N LYS A 25 9.22 19.82 15.97
CA LYS A 25 10.59 19.46 15.58
C LYS A 25 11.57 19.58 16.74
N ASP A 26 12.18 18.45 17.10
CA ASP A 26 13.40 18.42 17.89
C ASP A 26 14.60 18.62 16.94
N LYS A 27 15.21 19.80 17.01
CA LYS A 27 16.36 20.16 16.16
C LYS A 27 17.64 19.46 16.59
N GLN A 28 17.78 19.06 17.85
CA GLN A 28 19.00 18.46 18.36
C GLN A 28 19.15 17.03 17.84
N ASN A 29 18.04 16.30 17.76
CA ASN A 29 18.01 14.89 17.36
C ASN A 29 17.44 14.65 15.95
N ASN A 30 17.11 15.71 15.19
CA ASN A 30 16.46 15.62 13.88
C ASN A 30 15.19 14.76 13.90
N VAL A 31 14.32 15.02 14.87
CA VAL A 31 13.06 14.29 15.06
C VAL A 31 11.87 15.20 14.80
N CYS A 32 10.93 14.75 13.98
CA CYS A 32 9.66 15.42 13.74
C CYS A 32 8.52 14.56 14.29
N THR A 33 7.76 15.08 15.26
CA THR A 33 6.52 14.47 15.74
C THR A 33 5.33 15.19 15.12
N VAL A 34 4.45 14.46 14.45
CA VAL A 34 3.30 15.04 13.75
C VAL A 34 2.05 14.85 14.60
N LYS A 35 1.35 15.93 14.92
CA LYS A 35 0.05 15.90 15.59
C LYS A 35 -1.04 16.10 14.55
N ALA A 36 -2.07 15.24 14.59
CA ALA A 36 -3.18 15.32 13.66
C ALA A 36 -3.98 16.60 13.89
N ASN A 37 -4.52 17.19 12.82
CA ASN A 37 -5.41 18.34 12.86
C ASN A 37 -6.76 17.99 13.50
N GLY A 38 -7.15 16.70 13.41
CA GLY A 38 -8.45 16.22 13.86
C GLY A 38 -9.60 16.69 12.97
N LYS A 39 -10.82 16.29 13.34
CA LYS A 39 -12.07 16.70 12.64
C LYS A 39 -12.03 16.48 11.12
N GLN A 40 -11.40 15.40 10.65
CA GLN A 40 -11.22 15.11 9.22
C GLN A 40 -10.62 16.28 8.41
N THR A 41 -9.73 17.06 9.03
CA THR A 41 -8.99 18.12 8.36
C THR A 41 -7.74 17.54 7.72
N ASP A 42 -7.50 17.81 6.44
CA ASP A 42 -6.36 17.24 5.69
C ASP A 42 -5.02 17.48 6.40
N ASP A 43 -4.36 16.39 6.79
CA ASP A 43 -3.09 16.36 7.49
C ASP A 43 -1.89 16.33 6.54
N VAL A 44 -2.11 16.12 5.24
CA VAL A 44 -1.04 16.01 4.23
C VAL A 44 -0.07 17.20 4.25
N PRO A 45 -0.50 18.47 4.43
CA PRO A 45 0.43 19.59 4.58
C PRO A 45 1.41 19.43 5.77
N ASN A 46 0.93 18.92 6.91
CA ASN A 46 1.77 18.66 8.09
C ASN A 46 2.70 17.46 7.85
N LEU A 47 2.20 16.41 7.22
CA LEU A 47 2.99 15.25 6.81
C LEU A 47 4.15 15.68 5.90
N LEU A 48 3.85 16.41 4.81
CA LEU A 48 4.85 16.90 3.86
C LEU A 48 5.85 17.85 4.52
N LYS A 49 5.42 18.67 5.48
CA LYS A 49 6.33 19.49 6.28
C LYS A 49 7.29 18.63 7.10
N ALA A 50 6.81 17.62 7.81
CA ALA A 50 7.66 16.71 8.59
C ALA A 50 8.63 15.93 7.69
N PHE A 51 8.16 15.42 6.55
CA PHE A 51 9.00 14.77 5.54
C PHE A 51 10.08 15.71 4.99
N LYS A 52 9.74 16.97 4.73
CA LYS A 52 10.73 17.97 4.29
C LYS A 52 11.75 18.30 5.37
N GLU A 53 11.32 18.40 6.63
CA GLU A 53 12.15 18.87 7.72
C GLU A 53 13.03 17.79 8.37
N CYS A 54 12.59 16.53 8.38
CA CYS A 54 13.27 15.41 9.03
C CYS A 54 13.42 14.18 8.13
N GLY A 55 13.03 14.24 6.85
CA GLY A 55 13.11 13.12 5.92
C GLY A 55 14.48 12.84 5.31
N ASN A 56 15.53 13.49 5.83
CA ASN A 56 16.91 13.24 5.44
C ASN A 56 17.77 12.98 6.70
N GLY A 57 18.14 11.72 6.97
CA GLY A 57 18.93 11.33 8.15
C GLY A 57 18.19 11.48 9.49
N GLY A 58 16.86 11.52 9.49
CA GLY A 58 16.05 11.87 10.65
C GLY A 58 15.04 10.81 11.07
N THR A 59 14.24 11.14 12.09
CA THR A 59 13.12 10.31 12.54
C THR A 59 11.81 11.08 12.45
N ILE A 60 10.78 10.46 11.90
CA ILE A 60 9.43 11.02 11.85
C ILE A 60 8.50 10.11 12.65
N ILE A 61 7.78 10.70 13.59
CA ILE A 61 6.90 9.98 14.51
C ILE A 61 5.46 10.43 14.26
N PHE A 62 4.60 9.45 13.98
CA PHE A 62 3.16 9.60 13.99
C PHE A 62 2.61 8.89 15.24
N PRO A 63 2.32 9.60 16.35
CA PRO A 63 1.95 8.97 17.61
C PRO A 63 0.67 8.11 17.52
N GLY A 64 0.60 7.08 18.37
CA GLY A 64 -0.44 6.04 18.29
C GLY A 64 -1.85 6.48 18.71
N ASP A 65 -1.95 7.57 19.45
CA ASP A 65 -3.21 8.20 19.86
C ASP A 65 -3.76 9.17 18.80
N GLN A 66 -3.08 9.33 17.67
CA GLN A 66 -3.45 10.24 16.59
C GLN A 66 -4.20 9.51 15.47
N SER A 67 -5.18 10.19 14.89
CA SER A 67 -5.89 9.78 13.68
C SER A 67 -5.74 10.87 12.63
N TYR A 68 -5.03 10.56 11.56
CA TYR A 68 -4.71 11.48 10.48
C TYR A 68 -5.71 11.33 9.34
N TRP A 69 -6.14 12.46 8.78
CA TRP A 69 -7.00 12.50 7.62
C TRP A 69 -6.19 12.84 6.38
N ILE A 70 -6.14 11.91 5.42
CA ILE A 70 -5.40 12.06 4.18
C ILE A 70 -6.39 12.52 3.11
N GLY A 71 -6.51 13.83 2.96
CA GLY A 71 -7.45 14.45 2.00
C GLY A 71 -6.84 14.65 0.62
N THR A 72 -5.51 14.68 0.52
CA THR A 72 -4.81 14.93 -0.73
C THR A 72 -3.64 13.96 -0.95
N ARG A 73 -3.13 13.90 -2.19
CA ARG A 73 -1.96 13.08 -2.51
C ARG A 73 -0.71 13.61 -1.82
N LEU A 74 0.00 12.70 -1.14
CA LEU A 74 1.39 12.91 -0.72
C LEU A 74 2.38 12.19 -1.65
N ASN A 75 3.55 12.80 -1.88
CA ASN A 75 4.66 12.21 -2.62
C ASN A 75 6.00 12.64 -1.99
N PRO A 76 6.33 12.16 -0.78
CA PRO A 76 7.57 12.54 -0.13
C PRO A 76 8.79 11.93 -0.82
N VAL A 77 9.89 12.69 -0.80
CA VAL A 77 11.22 12.21 -1.16
C VAL A 77 12.03 12.11 0.11
N LEU A 78 12.49 10.90 0.43
CA LEU A 78 13.11 10.59 1.70
C LEU A 78 14.44 9.88 1.48
N ASN A 79 15.39 10.14 2.37
CA ASN A 79 16.72 9.56 2.34
C ASN A 79 17.16 9.24 3.76
N ASP A 80 17.49 7.97 4.03
CA ASP A 80 18.00 7.53 5.33
C ASP A 80 17.11 8.01 6.50
N VAL A 81 15.83 7.62 6.48
CA VAL A 81 14.84 8.09 7.46
C VAL A 81 14.26 6.91 8.24
N THR A 82 14.01 7.11 9.53
CA THR A 82 13.18 6.20 10.32
C THR A 82 11.78 6.78 10.45
N ILE A 83 10.75 6.02 10.07
CA ILE A 83 9.35 6.44 10.24
C ILE A 83 8.68 5.54 11.26
N GLN A 84 8.37 6.11 12.43
CA GLN A 84 7.59 5.45 13.46
C GLN A 84 6.13 5.79 13.27
N TRP A 85 5.43 5.00 12.47
CA TRP A 85 4.02 5.23 12.19
C TRP A 85 3.14 4.36 13.09
N ARG A 86 2.66 4.98 14.17
CA ARG A 86 1.84 4.31 15.18
C ARG A 86 0.38 4.74 15.12
N GLY A 87 0.12 5.95 14.65
CA GLY A 87 -1.23 6.49 14.49
C GLY A 87 -1.95 5.94 13.26
N LYS A 88 -3.26 6.11 13.23
CA LYS A 88 -4.11 5.63 12.13
C LYS A 88 -4.19 6.67 11.02
N TRP A 89 -3.99 6.27 9.76
CA TRP A 89 -4.28 7.14 8.62
C TRP A 89 -5.57 6.72 7.94
N THR A 90 -6.45 7.68 7.70
CA THR A 90 -7.72 7.46 6.99
C THR A 90 -7.75 8.35 5.76
N PHE A 91 -7.92 7.75 4.59
CA PHE A 91 -8.06 8.50 3.34
C PHE A 91 -9.47 9.09 3.22
N SER A 92 -9.58 10.26 2.61
CA SER A 92 -10.88 10.87 2.35
C SER A 92 -11.75 10.01 1.44
N ASP A 93 -13.05 10.17 1.58
CA ASP A 93 -14.10 9.59 0.76
C ASP A 93 -14.40 10.40 -0.51
N ASP A 94 -13.54 11.36 -0.87
CA ASP A 94 -13.63 12.13 -2.11
C ASP A 94 -13.13 11.28 -3.30
N LEU A 95 -14.01 10.41 -3.78
CA LEU A 95 -13.73 9.50 -4.89
C LEU A 95 -13.43 10.25 -6.19
N ASP A 96 -14.05 11.40 -6.41
CA ASP A 96 -13.82 12.21 -7.61
C ASP A 96 -12.41 12.78 -7.61
N TYR A 97 -11.94 13.29 -6.46
CA TYR A 97 -10.55 13.69 -6.30
C TYR A 97 -9.60 12.52 -6.59
N TRP A 98 -9.83 11.36 -5.96
CA TRP A 98 -8.93 10.22 -6.08
C TRP A 98 -8.86 9.63 -7.49
N ARG A 99 -10.01 9.55 -8.18
CA ARG A 99 -10.09 9.09 -9.57
C ARG A 99 -9.28 9.95 -10.54
N ASN A 100 -9.12 11.23 -10.23
CA ASN A 100 -8.40 12.19 -11.06
C ASN A 100 -6.95 12.45 -10.61
N SER A 101 -6.52 11.91 -9.46
CA SER A 101 -5.23 12.26 -8.82
C SER A 101 -4.14 11.16 -8.93
N TYR A 102 -4.30 10.22 -9.85
CA TYR A 102 -3.48 9.01 -10.00
C TYR A 102 -1.96 9.30 -10.19
N PRO A 103 -1.05 8.50 -9.59
CA PRO A 103 -1.21 7.56 -8.48
C PRO A 103 -1.20 8.29 -7.11
N VAL A 104 -1.78 7.68 -6.08
CA VAL A 104 -1.89 8.23 -4.72
C VAL A 104 -0.77 7.65 -3.84
N ALA A 105 -0.16 8.48 -2.99
CA ALA A 105 0.92 8.07 -2.07
C ALA A 105 2.09 7.32 -2.75
N LYS A 106 2.85 8.09 -3.54
CA LYS A 106 4.16 7.66 -4.00
C LYS A 106 5.16 7.88 -2.88
N ILE A 107 5.76 6.81 -2.38
CA ILE A 107 6.75 6.89 -1.32
C ILE A 107 8.11 6.56 -1.92
N ILE A 108 9.01 7.55 -1.99
CA ILE A 108 10.41 7.36 -2.36
C ILE A 108 11.24 7.28 -1.07
N MET A 109 11.82 6.12 -0.71
CA MET A 109 12.48 5.89 0.59
C MET A 109 13.72 4.99 0.52
N ARG A 110 14.59 5.19 1.52
CA ARG A 110 15.35 4.14 2.24
C ARG A 110 14.91 4.23 3.71
N ALA A 111 14.12 3.31 4.25
CA ALA A 111 13.49 3.49 5.57
C ALA A 111 12.99 2.18 6.20
N SER A 112 12.77 2.18 7.53
CA SER A 112 11.98 1.19 8.28
C SER A 112 10.59 1.77 8.62
N LEU A 113 9.48 1.06 8.34
CA LEU A 113 8.10 1.55 8.51
C LEU A 113 7.14 0.52 9.16
N SER A 114 6.29 0.93 10.10
CA SER A 114 5.16 0.18 10.70
C SER A 114 3.89 1.03 10.64
N ALA A 115 2.67 0.51 10.45
CA ALA A 115 1.43 1.33 10.40
C ALA A 115 0.10 0.54 10.51
N ASP A 116 -1.02 1.27 10.59
CA ASP A 116 -2.40 0.83 10.33
C ASP A 116 -3.19 1.90 9.55
N THR A 117 -3.89 1.51 8.48
CA THR A 117 -4.47 2.42 7.47
C THR A 117 -5.84 1.96 6.99
N THR A 118 -6.76 2.89 6.72
CA THR A 118 -8.10 2.61 6.16
C THR A 118 -8.44 3.51 4.98
N SER A 119 -8.98 2.96 3.89
CA SER A 119 -9.53 3.72 2.76
C SER A 119 -10.99 3.33 2.50
N PRO A 120 -11.87 4.24 2.06
CA PRO A 120 -13.25 3.88 1.74
C PRO A 120 -13.34 3.19 0.36
N SER A 121 -13.84 1.95 0.33
CA SER A 121 -14.23 1.26 -0.91
C SER A 121 -15.76 1.32 -1.09
N THR A 122 -16.25 1.88 -2.19
CA THR A 122 -17.71 2.00 -2.47
C THR A 122 -18.17 1.31 -3.76
N ASP A 123 -17.26 0.70 -4.52
CA ASP A 123 -17.59 0.18 -5.85
C ASP A 123 -18.06 -1.28 -5.72
N THR A 124 -19.37 -1.51 -5.85
CA THR A 124 -19.97 -2.85 -5.80
C THR A 124 -19.69 -3.63 -7.10
N GLY A 125 -18.70 -4.52 -7.07
CA GLY A 125 -18.54 -5.59 -8.06
C GLY A 125 -18.11 -5.18 -9.48
N VAL A 126 -17.89 -3.89 -9.75
CA VAL A 126 -17.33 -3.41 -11.02
C VAL A 126 -16.18 -2.46 -10.75
N THR A 127 -14.97 -2.91 -11.05
CA THR A 127 -13.78 -2.07 -11.00
C THR A 127 -13.93 -0.84 -11.90
N GLN A 128 -13.66 0.34 -11.33
CA GLN A 128 -13.70 1.61 -12.06
C GLN A 128 -12.29 2.11 -12.38
N PRO A 129 -12.09 2.80 -13.52
CA PRO A 129 -10.85 3.51 -13.79
C PRO A 129 -10.52 4.53 -12.69
N GLY A 130 -9.22 4.70 -12.40
CA GLY A 130 -8.74 5.76 -11.52
C GLY A 130 -8.77 5.44 -10.02
N ARG A 131 -9.22 4.23 -9.61
CA ARG A 131 -9.09 3.82 -8.20
C ARG A 131 -7.61 3.91 -7.76
N PRO A 132 -7.32 4.53 -6.62
CA PRO A 132 -5.95 4.79 -6.23
C PRO A 132 -5.29 3.57 -5.61
N MET A 133 -3.98 3.42 -5.79
CA MET A 133 -3.17 2.53 -4.95
C MET A 133 -2.78 3.30 -3.69
N PRO A 134 -3.11 2.84 -2.47
CA PRO A 134 -2.82 3.59 -1.25
C PRO A 134 -1.34 3.60 -0.88
N PHE A 135 -0.53 2.62 -1.31
CA PHE A 135 0.91 2.58 -1.04
C PHE A 135 1.72 2.13 -2.24
N VAL A 136 2.54 3.04 -2.77
CA VAL A 136 3.45 2.76 -3.90
C VAL A 136 4.87 3.16 -3.54
N PHE A 137 5.73 2.17 -3.34
CA PHE A 137 7.18 2.35 -3.25
C PHE A 137 7.75 2.52 -4.66
N TRP A 138 8.14 3.74 -5.02
CA TRP A 138 8.53 4.06 -6.40
C TRP A 138 9.96 4.56 -6.49
N ASN A 139 10.80 3.90 -7.30
CA ASN A 139 12.20 4.26 -7.50
C ASN A 139 12.97 4.34 -6.17
N VAL A 140 12.95 3.23 -5.44
CA VAL A 140 13.48 3.14 -4.07
C VAL A 140 14.51 2.03 -3.92
N SER A 141 15.34 2.12 -2.89
CA SER A 141 16.23 1.04 -2.51
C SER A 141 16.42 0.98 -1.00
N GLU A 142 16.90 -0.14 -0.45
CA GLU A 142 17.26 -0.23 0.98
C GLU A 142 16.08 0.12 1.90
N VAL A 143 14.96 -0.59 1.75
CA VAL A 143 13.72 -0.35 2.51
C VAL A 143 13.37 -1.56 3.36
N ASN A 144 13.09 -1.33 4.63
CA ASN A 144 12.47 -2.28 5.54
C ASN A 144 11.05 -1.81 5.88
N VAL A 145 10.09 -2.71 5.97
CA VAL A 145 8.73 -2.40 6.41
C VAL A 145 8.31 -3.53 7.34
N GLU A 146 7.91 -3.20 8.55
CA GLU A 146 7.56 -4.15 9.59
C GLU A 146 6.27 -3.76 10.29
N ASN A 147 5.35 -4.69 10.56
CA ASN A 147 4.13 -4.43 11.33
C ASN A 147 3.25 -3.34 10.66
N PHE A 148 2.88 -3.58 9.39
CA PHE A 148 2.14 -2.61 8.57
C PHE A 148 0.79 -3.20 8.13
N HIS A 149 -0.28 -2.46 8.37
CA HIS A 149 -1.66 -2.89 8.10
C HIS A 149 -2.33 -1.97 7.08
N VAL A 150 -2.92 -2.57 6.05
CA VAL A 150 -3.74 -1.89 5.05
C VAL A 150 -5.12 -2.48 5.09
N LYS A 151 -6.12 -1.65 5.41
CA LYS A 151 -7.51 -2.03 5.48
C LYS A 151 -8.34 -1.27 4.44
N ASP A 152 -9.24 -2.00 3.81
CA ASP A 152 -10.18 -1.55 2.78
C ASP A 152 -9.48 -0.75 1.65
N PRO A 153 -8.37 -1.25 1.08
CA PRO A 153 -7.71 -0.57 -0.02
C PRO A 153 -8.64 -0.48 -1.24
N PRO A 154 -8.69 0.65 -1.95
CA PRO A 154 -9.56 0.82 -3.10
C PRO A 154 -8.98 0.19 -4.37
N LEU A 155 -7.70 -0.22 -4.37
CA LEU A 155 -7.03 -1.00 -5.42
C LEU A 155 -5.90 -1.82 -4.77
N TRP A 156 -4.79 -2.08 -5.47
CA TRP A 156 -3.63 -2.83 -4.98
C TRP A 156 -3.04 -2.21 -3.71
N SER A 157 -2.89 -3.01 -2.67
CA SER A 157 -2.62 -2.56 -1.30
C SER A 157 -1.19 -2.03 -1.13
N VAL A 158 -0.19 -2.87 -1.38
CA VAL A 158 1.24 -2.55 -1.24
C VAL A 158 1.95 -2.84 -2.55
N ASN A 159 2.54 -1.81 -3.15
CA ASN A 159 3.10 -1.89 -4.49
C ASN A 159 4.55 -1.46 -4.51
N ILE A 160 5.40 -2.23 -5.19
CA ILE A 160 6.78 -1.85 -5.50
C ILE A 160 6.86 -1.62 -7.00
N ILE A 161 7.32 -0.43 -7.38
CA ILE A 161 7.59 -0.06 -8.77
C ILE A 161 9.01 0.49 -8.82
N ASN A 162 9.93 -0.24 -9.47
CA ASN A 162 11.35 0.12 -9.52
C ASN A 162 11.97 0.16 -8.12
N GLY A 163 12.12 -1.01 -7.49
CA GLY A 163 12.59 -1.14 -6.11
C GLY A 163 13.72 -2.17 -5.96
N THR A 164 14.74 -1.87 -5.15
CA THR A 164 15.90 -2.78 -4.97
C THR A 164 16.24 -3.02 -3.50
N ASN A 165 16.51 -4.26 -3.12
CA ASN A 165 16.91 -4.65 -1.76
C ASN A 165 15.90 -4.15 -0.71
N MET A 166 14.74 -4.80 -0.67
CA MET A 166 13.65 -4.42 0.22
C MET A 166 13.16 -5.61 1.05
N ARG A 167 12.84 -5.37 2.31
CA ARG A 167 12.39 -6.37 3.29
C ARG A 167 11.05 -5.96 3.87
N PHE A 168 10.09 -6.86 3.83
CA PHE A 168 8.74 -6.67 4.35
C PHE A 168 8.45 -7.78 5.33
N ASN A 169 8.02 -7.44 6.54
CA ASN A 169 7.79 -8.40 7.61
C ASN A 169 6.51 -8.06 8.38
N ASN A 170 5.70 -9.07 8.70
CA ASN A 170 4.47 -8.88 9.48
C ASN A 170 3.56 -7.81 8.84
N ILE A 171 3.16 -8.06 7.60
CA ILE A 171 2.29 -7.18 6.82
C ILE A 171 0.90 -7.80 6.78
N HIS A 172 -0.14 -6.99 6.95
CA HIS A 172 -1.53 -7.42 6.88
C HIS A 172 -2.30 -6.54 5.91
N CYS A 173 -2.88 -7.14 4.88
CA CYS A 173 -3.78 -6.47 3.95
C CYS A 173 -5.16 -7.10 4.05
N ASN A 174 -6.19 -6.28 4.25
CA ASN A 174 -7.56 -6.74 4.36
C ASN A 174 -8.49 -5.84 3.54
N ALA A 175 -9.05 -6.38 2.47
CA ALA A 175 -10.19 -5.83 1.76
C ALA A 175 -11.38 -6.75 2.00
N THR A 176 -12.41 -6.29 2.71
CA THR A 176 -13.62 -7.09 2.94
C THR A 176 -14.85 -6.26 2.65
N SER A 177 -15.75 -6.80 1.81
CA SER A 177 -17.10 -6.27 1.68
C SER A 177 -18.07 -7.19 2.41
N VAL A 178 -18.56 -6.74 3.57
CA VAL A 178 -19.48 -7.53 4.43
C VAL A 178 -20.87 -7.69 3.84
N ASP A 179 -21.23 -6.81 2.90
CA ASP A 179 -22.53 -6.80 2.24
C ASP A 179 -22.52 -7.61 0.92
N ALA A 180 -21.36 -8.11 0.49
CA ALA A 180 -21.24 -8.92 -0.71
C ALA A 180 -21.98 -10.27 -0.55
N PRO A 181 -22.91 -10.63 -1.46
CA PRO A 181 -23.58 -11.92 -1.41
C PRO A 181 -22.61 -13.08 -1.62
N TYR A 182 -22.98 -14.28 -1.14
CA TYR A 182 -22.19 -15.48 -1.37
C TYR A 182 -21.93 -15.72 -2.86
N GLY A 183 -20.66 -15.96 -3.22
CA GLY A 183 -20.22 -16.17 -4.61
C GLY A 183 -20.00 -14.89 -5.41
N TYR A 184 -20.16 -13.70 -4.81
CA TYR A 184 -19.86 -12.43 -5.45
C TYR A 184 -18.62 -11.78 -4.84
N ASN A 185 -17.72 -11.35 -5.72
CA ASN A 185 -16.53 -10.61 -5.34
C ASN A 185 -16.71 -9.11 -5.62
N TRP A 186 -16.93 -8.33 -4.56
CA TRP A 186 -17.08 -6.86 -4.67
C TRP A 186 -15.78 -6.09 -4.43
N VAL A 187 -14.73 -6.73 -3.92
CA VAL A 187 -13.42 -6.12 -3.64
C VAL A 187 -12.41 -6.49 -4.72
N GLN A 188 -12.77 -6.29 -5.98
CA GLN A 188 -11.94 -6.64 -7.13
C GLN A 188 -10.67 -5.77 -7.22
N ASN A 189 -9.57 -6.33 -7.76
CA ASN A 189 -8.25 -5.69 -7.89
C ASN A 189 -7.73 -5.08 -6.59
N THR A 190 -8.07 -5.71 -5.45
CA THR A 190 -7.49 -5.38 -4.15
C THR A 190 -6.31 -6.29 -3.86
N ASP A 191 -5.37 -6.36 -4.81
CA ASP A 191 -4.18 -7.19 -4.71
C ASP A 191 -3.45 -6.88 -3.38
N GLY A 192 -2.89 -7.90 -2.73
CA GLY A 192 -2.24 -7.75 -1.43
C GLY A 192 -0.86 -7.12 -1.54
N PHE A 193 0.01 -7.75 -2.31
CA PHE A 193 1.41 -7.31 -2.47
C PHE A 193 1.90 -7.49 -3.90
N ASP A 194 2.30 -6.39 -4.52
CA ASP A 194 2.67 -6.33 -5.93
C ASP A 194 4.13 -5.91 -6.11
N THR A 195 4.83 -6.61 -6.99
CA THR A 195 6.19 -6.23 -7.41
C THR A 195 6.26 -5.98 -8.90
N MET A 196 6.80 -4.83 -9.31
CA MET A 196 7.11 -4.50 -10.70
C MET A 196 8.46 -3.82 -10.74
N ASP A 197 9.31 -4.20 -11.70
CA ASP A 197 10.68 -3.65 -11.76
C ASP A 197 11.43 -3.82 -10.43
N ALA A 198 11.30 -4.97 -9.79
CA ALA A 198 11.75 -5.18 -8.42
C ALA A 198 12.89 -6.19 -8.32
N VAL A 199 13.95 -5.87 -7.58
CA VAL A 199 15.11 -6.76 -7.43
C VAL A 199 15.43 -6.97 -5.96
N ASP A 200 15.67 -8.22 -5.57
CA ASP A 200 16.05 -8.57 -4.20
C ASP A 200 15.00 -8.13 -3.17
N ILE A 201 13.82 -8.72 -3.27
CA ILE A 201 12.68 -8.45 -2.38
C ILE A 201 12.47 -9.66 -1.49
N ARG A 202 12.32 -9.41 -0.17
CA ARG A 202 11.89 -10.43 0.78
C ARG A 202 10.59 -10.02 1.45
N LEU A 203 9.61 -10.93 1.45
CA LEU A 203 8.35 -10.78 2.17
C LEU A 203 8.18 -11.95 3.13
N THR A 204 8.05 -11.68 4.43
CA THR A 204 7.83 -12.70 5.46
C THR A 204 6.65 -12.37 6.34
N ASN A 205 5.92 -13.39 6.79
CA ASN A 205 4.78 -13.21 7.72
C ASN A 205 3.73 -12.26 7.12
N PHE A 206 3.14 -12.66 6.00
CA PHE A 206 2.14 -11.87 5.31
C PHE A 206 0.75 -12.47 5.50
N VAL A 207 -0.23 -11.64 5.85
CA VAL A 207 -1.64 -12.04 5.90
C VAL A 207 -2.41 -11.19 4.91
N TYR A 208 -3.14 -11.84 4.02
CA TYR A 208 -4.02 -11.22 3.06
C TYR A 208 -5.44 -11.73 3.27
N GLN A 209 -6.40 -10.82 3.22
CA GLN A 209 -7.81 -11.13 3.00
C GLN A 209 -8.35 -10.19 1.92
N GLY A 210 -8.91 -10.71 0.84
CA GLY A 210 -9.38 -9.85 -0.25
C GLY A 210 -9.96 -10.60 -1.44
N GLY A 211 -10.08 -9.89 -2.57
CA GLY A 211 -10.77 -10.37 -3.76
C GLY A 211 -9.91 -10.47 -5.02
N GLU A 212 -8.59 -10.31 -4.96
CA GLU A 212 -7.70 -10.54 -6.12
C GLU A 212 -6.43 -11.24 -5.63
N ASP A 213 -5.32 -11.06 -6.33
CA ASP A 213 -4.05 -11.70 -6.04
C ASP A 213 -3.66 -11.41 -4.60
N CYS A 214 -3.43 -12.47 -3.84
CA CYS A 214 -2.79 -12.34 -2.54
C CYS A 214 -1.42 -11.69 -2.74
N ILE A 215 -0.66 -12.17 -3.74
CA ILE A 215 0.62 -11.61 -4.15
C ILE A 215 0.72 -11.69 -5.67
N ALA A 216 1.10 -10.59 -6.33
CA ALA A 216 1.35 -10.56 -7.77
C ALA A 216 2.78 -10.13 -8.10
N ILE A 217 3.56 -11.04 -8.66
CA ILE A 217 4.92 -10.77 -9.13
C ILE A 217 4.86 -10.39 -10.60
N LYS A 218 4.78 -9.08 -10.87
CA LYS A 218 4.66 -8.47 -12.20
C LYS A 218 6.03 -8.40 -12.93
N PRO A 219 6.06 -8.00 -14.22
CA PRO A 219 7.26 -7.91 -15.05
C PRO A 219 8.52 -7.32 -14.40
N ARG A 220 9.67 -7.84 -14.85
CA ARG A 220 11.02 -7.38 -14.49
C ARG A 220 11.29 -7.47 -12.99
N SER A 221 10.78 -8.55 -12.39
CA SER A 221 11.00 -8.88 -10.98
C SER A 221 11.99 -10.03 -10.85
N TYR A 222 13.06 -9.84 -10.07
CA TYR A 222 14.17 -10.79 -9.95
C TYR A 222 14.59 -11.00 -8.51
N ASN A 223 14.94 -12.24 -8.14
CA ASN A 223 15.40 -12.59 -6.79
C ASN A 223 14.36 -12.22 -5.72
N ILE A 224 13.20 -12.87 -5.77
CA ILE A 224 12.08 -12.62 -4.86
C ILE A 224 11.92 -13.81 -3.92
N ASP A 225 11.92 -13.57 -2.61
CA ASP A 225 11.83 -14.59 -1.58
C ASP A 225 10.64 -14.30 -0.64
N ILE A 226 9.61 -15.13 -0.73
CA ILE A 226 8.35 -14.96 -0.02
C ILE A 226 8.14 -16.16 0.89
N GLN A 227 7.92 -15.93 2.19
CA GLN A 227 7.75 -17.02 3.14
C GLN A 227 6.69 -16.74 4.21
N ASN A 228 6.01 -17.79 4.65
CA ASN A 228 4.98 -17.72 5.71
C ASN A 228 3.86 -16.73 5.35
N VAL A 229 3.03 -17.14 4.39
CA VAL A 229 1.91 -16.33 3.88
C VAL A 229 0.60 -17.01 4.25
N THR A 230 -0.39 -16.24 4.69
CA THR A 230 -1.79 -16.69 4.78
C THR A 230 -2.63 -15.86 3.81
N CYS A 231 -3.23 -16.51 2.82
CA CYS A 231 -4.16 -15.89 1.88
C CYS A 231 -5.58 -16.35 2.19
N VAL A 232 -6.47 -15.39 2.42
CA VAL A 232 -7.88 -15.60 2.75
C VAL A 232 -8.74 -15.05 1.61
N GLY A 233 -9.36 -15.94 0.83
CA GLY A 233 -10.01 -15.55 -0.43
C GLY A 233 -9.02 -15.08 -1.50
N GLY A 234 -9.51 -14.37 -2.50
CA GLY A 234 -8.70 -13.82 -3.60
C GLY A 234 -8.21 -14.86 -4.62
N ASN A 235 -7.33 -14.50 -5.55
CA ASN A 235 -6.92 -15.36 -6.66
C ASN A 235 -5.69 -16.24 -6.36
N GLY A 236 -5.07 -16.11 -5.18
CA GLY A 236 -3.85 -16.82 -4.81
C GLY A 236 -2.58 -16.06 -5.19
N ILE A 237 -1.50 -16.78 -5.47
CA ILE A 237 -0.17 -16.21 -5.78
C ILE A 237 0.06 -16.20 -7.30
N ALA A 238 0.19 -15.02 -7.90
CA ALA A 238 0.40 -14.86 -9.32
C ALA A 238 1.87 -14.54 -9.69
N ILE A 239 2.37 -15.17 -10.75
CA ILE A 239 3.40 -14.56 -11.59
C ILE A 239 2.69 -13.89 -12.77
N GLY A 240 2.76 -12.58 -12.86
CA GLY A 240 2.20 -11.77 -13.94
C GLY A 240 0.98 -10.91 -13.58
N SER A 241 0.23 -10.39 -14.56
CA SER A 241 0.32 -10.76 -15.98
C SER A 241 1.62 -10.31 -16.65
N LEU A 242 2.19 -11.18 -17.48
CA LEU A 242 3.41 -10.90 -18.24
C LEU A 242 3.10 -10.68 -19.72
N GLY A 243 3.86 -9.83 -20.40
CA GLY A 243 3.78 -9.65 -21.86
C GLY A 243 2.67 -8.73 -22.34
N GLN A 244 2.02 -7.99 -21.44
CA GLN A 244 0.93 -7.06 -21.78
C GLN A 244 1.41 -5.93 -22.72
N TYR A 245 2.62 -5.44 -22.49
CA TYR A 245 3.25 -4.36 -23.23
C TYR A 245 4.43 -4.89 -24.05
N LEU A 246 4.80 -4.15 -25.10
CA LEU A 246 5.95 -4.47 -25.97
C LEU A 246 7.28 -4.18 -25.27
N GLU A 247 7.53 -4.93 -24.21
CA GLU A 247 8.70 -4.79 -23.35
C GLU A 247 9.10 -6.14 -22.76
N ASN A 248 10.30 -6.19 -22.19
CA ASN A 248 10.73 -7.34 -21.40
C ASN A 248 9.81 -7.52 -20.20
N SER A 249 9.25 -8.71 -20.07
CA SER A 249 8.35 -9.14 -19.01
C SER A 249 8.90 -10.32 -18.21
N SER A 250 10.22 -10.47 -18.17
CA SER A 250 10.84 -11.60 -17.47
C SER A 250 10.62 -11.53 -15.96
N VAL A 251 10.45 -12.70 -15.34
CA VAL A 251 10.43 -12.92 -13.89
C VAL A 251 11.32 -14.11 -13.60
N GLU A 252 12.36 -13.92 -12.78
CA GLU A 252 13.34 -14.99 -12.53
C GLU A 252 13.78 -15.08 -11.07
N ASN A 253 14.11 -16.30 -10.63
CA ASN A 253 14.59 -16.58 -9.27
C ASN A 253 13.57 -16.17 -8.21
N VAL A 254 12.41 -16.82 -8.22
CA VAL A 254 11.35 -16.59 -7.23
C VAL A 254 11.19 -17.83 -6.37
N ARG A 255 11.18 -17.64 -5.06
CA ARG A 255 10.76 -18.67 -4.10
C ARG A 255 9.55 -18.15 -3.34
N VAL A 256 8.51 -18.95 -3.30
CA VAL A 256 7.33 -18.76 -2.45
C VAL A 256 7.14 -20.03 -1.64
N ASP A 257 7.25 -19.93 -0.33
CA ASP A 257 7.31 -21.07 0.58
C ASP A 257 6.41 -20.90 1.80
N LYS A 258 5.82 -22.00 2.29
CA LYS A 258 4.94 -22.02 3.47
C LYS A 258 3.75 -21.08 3.31
N VAL A 259 2.84 -21.47 2.43
CA VAL A 259 1.64 -20.69 2.11
C VAL A 259 0.43 -21.44 2.62
N LYS A 260 -0.41 -20.76 3.40
CA LYS A 260 -1.72 -21.25 3.80
C LYS A 260 -2.79 -20.53 2.98
N ILE A 261 -3.55 -21.30 2.23
CA ILE A 261 -4.65 -20.84 1.40
C ILE A 261 -5.97 -21.19 2.11
N ILE A 262 -6.79 -20.18 2.41
CA ILE A 262 -8.09 -20.35 3.07
C ILE A 262 -9.17 -19.83 2.13
N ARG A 263 -10.03 -20.74 1.66
CA ARG A 263 -11.16 -20.41 0.79
C ARG A 263 -12.42 -20.22 1.61
N TYR A 264 -13.15 -19.14 1.35
CA TYR A 264 -14.45 -18.88 1.98
C TYR A 264 -15.63 -18.97 1.01
N ASN A 265 -15.40 -18.78 -0.29
CA ASN A 265 -16.38 -18.99 -1.34
C ASN A 265 -15.68 -19.42 -2.65
N GLU A 266 -16.36 -19.27 -3.79
CA GLU A 266 -15.81 -19.59 -5.13
C GLU A 266 -14.88 -18.48 -5.68
N ASP A 267 -14.62 -17.40 -4.94
CA ASP A 267 -13.76 -16.27 -5.32
C ASP A 267 -12.29 -16.64 -5.47
N MET A 268 -11.87 -17.77 -4.90
CA MET A 268 -10.52 -18.29 -5.04
C MET A 268 -10.44 -19.52 -5.92
N HIS A 269 -10.06 -19.27 -7.18
CA HIS A 269 -9.91 -20.30 -8.21
C HIS A 269 -8.51 -20.94 -8.27
N ASN A 270 -7.48 -20.28 -7.73
CA ASN A 270 -6.10 -20.76 -7.82
C ASN A 270 -5.38 -20.67 -6.46
N ALA A 271 -4.38 -21.54 -6.25
CA ALA A 271 -3.45 -21.42 -5.12
C ALA A 271 -2.19 -20.63 -5.54
N ALA A 272 -1.56 -21.06 -6.63
CA ALA A 272 -0.49 -20.36 -7.32
C ALA A 272 -0.64 -20.54 -8.82
N TYR A 273 -0.33 -19.51 -9.61
CA TYR A 273 -0.52 -19.53 -11.06
C TYR A 273 0.39 -18.55 -11.81
N ILE A 274 0.53 -18.78 -13.12
CA ILE A 274 1.30 -17.92 -14.02
C ILE A 274 0.32 -17.40 -15.08
N LYS A 275 0.22 -16.07 -15.23
CA LYS A 275 -0.64 -15.43 -16.23
C LYS A 275 0.21 -14.69 -17.26
N THR A 276 0.02 -15.01 -18.55
CA THR A 276 0.73 -14.38 -19.67
C THR A 276 -0.24 -13.89 -20.72
N TRP A 277 0.08 -12.75 -21.33
CA TRP A 277 -0.59 -12.29 -22.53
C TRP A 277 -0.16 -13.10 -23.76
N VAL A 278 -1.02 -13.13 -24.76
CA VAL A 278 -0.72 -13.71 -26.07
C VAL A 278 0.48 -13.02 -26.71
N GLY A 279 1.31 -13.78 -27.42
CA GLY A 279 2.56 -13.32 -28.04
C GLY A 279 2.41 -12.40 -29.26
N ALA A 280 1.26 -11.77 -29.44
CA ALA A 280 1.00 -10.79 -30.49
C ALA A 280 0.15 -9.64 -29.92
N LEU A 281 0.22 -8.46 -30.54
CA LEU A 281 -0.69 -7.38 -30.23
C LEU A 281 -2.11 -7.74 -30.69
N VAL A 282 -3.03 -7.82 -29.74
CA VAL A 282 -4.45 -8.07 -29.99
C VAL A 282 -5.25 -6.82 -29.63
N PRO A 283 -6.13 -6.32 -30.51
CA PRO A 283 -7.02 -5.21 -30.20
C PRO A 283 -7.79 -5.44 -28.90
N GLN A 284 -7.83 -4.43 -28.03
CA GLN A 284 -8.56 -4.46 -26.77
C GLN A 284 -9.58 -3.32 -26.75
N SER A 285 -10.74 -3.56 -26.16
CA SER A 285 -11.77 -2.55 -25.89
C SER A 285 -11.89 -2.21 -24.39
N SER A 286 -11.24 -2.96 -23.50
CA SER A 286 -11.29 -2.73 -22.05
C SER A 286 -10.47 -1.51 -21.62
N TYR A 287 -10.96 -0.80 -20.59
CA TYR A 287 -10.26 0.35 -19.99
C TYR A 287 -8.94 -0.06 -19.33
N GLU A 288 -8.82 -1.29 -18.81
CA GLU A 288 -7.57 -1.82 -18.23
C GLU A 288 -6.46 -1.88 -19.28
N SER A 289 -6.84 -1.97 -20.55
CA SER A 289 -5.95 -1.88 -21.71
C SER A 289 -5.87 -0.47 -22.29
N ALA A 290 -6.55 0.50 -21.70
CA ALA A 290 -6.75 1.87 -22.22
C ALA A 290 -7.31 1.91 -23.65
N GLY A 291 -8.08 0.88 -24.06
CA GLY A 291 -8.56 0.73 -25.44
C GLY A 291 -7.46 0.54 -26.48
N LEU A 292 -6.22 0.24 -26.06
CA LEU A 292 -5.09 0.03 -26.95
C LEU A 292 -4.84 -1.48 -27.16
N PRO A 293 -4.35 -1.92 -28.33
CA PRO A 293 -3.89 -3.28 -28.50
C PRO A 293 -2.84 -3.65 -27.44
N ARG A 294 -2.98 -4.85 -26.85
CA ARG A 294 -2.08 -5.40 -25.81
C ARG A 294 -1.61 -6.80 -26.18
N GLY A 295 -0.56 -7.27 -25.52
CA GLY A 295 0.13 -8.51 -25.86
C GLY A 295 1.40 -8.25 -26.66
N GLY A 296 2.05 -9.33 -27.12
CA GLY A 296 3.28 -9.25 -27.91
C GLY A 296 4.53 -8.87 -27.13
N GLY A 297 4.46 -8.69 -25.82
CA GLY A 297 5.64 -8.59 -24.97
C GLY A 297 6.42 -9.90 -24.95
N TRP A 298 7.70 -9.81 -24.59
CA TRP A 298 8.63 -10.94 -24.55
C TRP A 298 9.25 -11.10 -23.17
N GLY A 299 9.82 -12.26 -22.86
CA GLY A 299 10.52 -12.49 -21.60
C GLY A 299 10.52 -13.96 -21.21
N ASN A 300 11.09 -14.26 -20.04
CA ASN A 300 11.19 -15.60 -19.51
C ASN A 300 10.59 -15.68 -18.10
N VAL A 301 10.00 -16.83 -17.78
CA VAL A 301 9.72 -17.22 -16.39
C VAL A 301 10.67 -18.35 -16.04
N ARG A 302 11.63 -18.10 -15.16
CA ARG A 302 12.71 -19.06 -14.88
C ARG A 302 13.00 -19.19 -13.39
N ASN A 303 13.28 -20.41 -12.95
CA ASN A 303 13.67 -20.71 -11.56
C ASN A 303 12.61 -20.20 -10.55
N ILE A 304 11.39 -20.70 -10.71
CA ILE A 304 10.26 -20.41 -9.82
C ILE A 304 10.01 -21.65 -8.95
N LEU A 305 10.00 -21.46 -7.64
CA LEU A 305 9.66 -22.49 -6.67
C LEU A 305 8.44 -22.07 -5.87
N PHE A 306 7.35 -22.81 -6.00
CA PHE A 306 6.22 -22.81 -5.07
C PHE A 306 6.30 -24.05 -4.21
N SER A 307 6.43 -23.92 -2.88
CA SER A 307 6.60 -25.06 -1.97
C SER A 307 5.82 -24.92 -0.67
N ASN A 308 5.47 -26.06 -0.08
CA ASN A 308 4.79 -26.14 1.23
C ASN A 308 3.47 -25.33 1.28
N PHE A 309 2.59 -25.54 0.29
CA PHE A 309 1.25 -24.97 0.29
C PHE A 309 0.28 -25.87 1.06
N GLU A 310 -0.46 -25.30 2.01
CA GLU A 310 -1.64 -25.88 2.66
C GLU A 310 -2.88 -25.25 1.98
N VAL A 311 -3.72 -26.07 1.33
CA VAL A 311 -4.86 -25.62 0.47
C VAL A 311 -6.14 -26.35 0.82
#